data_AF-A0A9P8IJS5-F1
#
_entry.id   AF-A0A9P8IJS5-F1
#
_cell.length_a   1.000
_cell.length_b   1.000
_cell.length_c   1.000
_cell.angle_alpha   90.00
_cell.angle_beta   90.00
_cell.angle_gamma   90.00
#
_symmetry.space_group_name_H-M   'P 1'
#
loop_
_entity.id
_entity.type
_entity.pdbx_description
1 polymer ?
#
loop_
_entity_poly.entity_id
_entity_poly.type
_entity_poly.pdbx_seq_one_letter_code
_entity_poly.pdbx_strand_id
1 'polypeptide(L)'
;MEFQKPRLPPKAPRSTLKPSNVVTHDLDFYVHPNLVPDQDPCKGRLLRATGPIREGTILLVDIPYAIVPSVTSNEPLVCSNLSCSRRVPQNARAVRCELACFKDVVWCNVACRATDKSRHDFECSWLKKHAEALRQKEGEYNFATVWHVVRLLATWNAELHGGNALTQQRRPWEAHFLRGWKAVDMCCAYLDSWPEVQITHWKRLVHEYLSDATVLPPLLSAEQMLLLLCKEETNTFGLYPRATGSQPMNDNAAPRGESYGMALYPRAAQFNHSCLPNVTHKPDGQARMVYTAARDITKGEECMITYFDLTVHTALSSRQNHTQEQFQFKCTCERCLKEEAEENLEGMDSLPFGF
;
A
#
# COMPACT_ATOMS: atom_id res chain seq x y z
N MET A 1 -12.49 8.67 64.20
CA MET A 1 -12.97 7.62 63.27
C MET A 1 -12.37 7.92 61.91
N GLU A 2 -11.21 7.35 61.62
CA GLU A 2 -10.49 7.53 60.35
C GLU A 2 -11.10 6.60 59.28
N PHE A 3 -11.49 7.17 58.15
CA PHE A 3 -12.02 6.42 57.01
C PHE A 3 -10.90 5.65 56.31
N GLN A 4 -10.88 4.33 56.46
CA GLN A 4 -10.03 3.44 55.67
C GLN A 4 -10.45 3.45 54.20
N LYS A 5 -9.51 3.79 53.30
CA LYS A 5 -9.71 3.66 51.84
C LYS A 5 -9.82 2.17 51.44
N PRO A 6 -10.70 1.81 50.49
CA PRO A 6 -10.88 0.42 50.06
C PRO A 6 -9.62 -0.11 49.36
N ARG A 7 -9.19 -1.33 49.72
CA ARG A 7 -8.08 -2.04 49.07
C ARG A 7 -8.52 -2.50 47.68
N LEU A 8 -7.75 -2.11 46.65
CA LEU A 8 -7.91 -2.64 45.30
C LEU A 8 -7.52 -4.13 45.26
N PRO A 9 -8.21 -4.96 44.44
CA PRO A 9 -7.91 -6.37 44.32
C PRO A 9 -6.50 -6.61 43.73
N PRO A 10 -5.84 -7.73 44.04
CA PRO A 10 -4.50 -8.03 43.56
C PRO A 10 -4.49 -8.13 42.02
N LYS A 11 -3.49 -7.49 41.39
CA LYS A 11 -3.27 -7.58 39.94
C LYS A 11 -3.06 -9.04 39.54
N ALA A 12 -3.81 -9.50 38.54
CA ALA A 12 -3.63 -10.81 37.95
C ALA A 12 -2.17 -11.03 37.49
N PRO A 13 -1.63 -12.25 37.61
CA PRO A 13 -0.25 -12.52 37.23
C PRO A 13 -0.04 -12.21 35.75
N ARG A 14 1.07 -11.52 35.45
CA ARG A 14 1.51 -11.28 34.08
C ARG A 14 1.75 -12.63 33.41
N SER A 15 0.92 -12.95 32.44
CA SER A 15 1.09 -14.08 31.53
C SER A 15 2.47 -14.01 30.88
N THR A 16 3.37 -14.90 31.27
CA THR A 16 4.63 -15.19 30.57
C THR A 16 4.33 -16.09 29.37
N LEU A 17 3.60 -15.57 28.39
CA LEU A 17 3.52 -16.22 27.09
C LEU A 17 4.86 -15.96 26.38
N LYS A 18 5.60 -17.04 26.10
CA LYS A 18 6.74 -16.99 25.17
C LYS A 18 6.22 -16.42 23.84
N PRO A 19 6.94 -15.50 23.18
CA PRO A 19 6.52 -15.00 21.87
C PRO A 19 6.41 -16.20 20.93
N SER A 20 5.19 -16.47 20.45
CA SER A 20 4.96 -17.46 19.41
C SER A 20 5.68 -16.99 18.15
N ASN A 21 6.55 -17.83 17.58
CA ASN A 21 7.24 -17.60 16.30
C ASN A 21 6.29 -17.66 15.08
N VAL A 22 5.01 -17.36 15.28
CA VAL A 22 3.98 -17.43 14.25
C VAL A 22 3.83 -16.03 13.68
N VAL A 23 4.07 -15.88 12.38
CA VAL A 23 3.89 -14.61 11.66
C VAL A 23 2.38 -14.38 11.51
N THR A 24 1.79 -13.58 12.40
CA THR A 24 0.34 -13.32 12.47
C THR A 24 -0.12 -12.09 11.68
N HIS A 25 0.71 -11.54 10.80
CA HIS A 25 0.50 -10.19 10.26
C HIS A 25 -0.79 -10.05 9.41
N ASP A 26 -1.27 -11.12 8.76
CA ASP A 26 -2.44 -11.07 7.87
C ASP A 26 -3.77 -11.51 8.54
N LEU A 27 -3.83 -11.55 9.88
CA LEU A 27 -5.02 -12.01 10.63
C LEU A 27 -5.99 -10.88 11.03
N ASP A 28 -5.58 -9.61 10.94
CA ASP A 28 -6.28 -8.47 11.54
C ASP A 28 -6.91 -7.50 10.52
N PHE A 29 -7.03 -7.89 9.25
CA PHE A 29 -7.77 -7.08 8.28
C PHE A 29 -9.28 -7.09 8.58
N TYR A 30 -9.98 -6.08 8.10
CA TYR A 30 -11.44 -6.01 8.16
C TYR A 30 -12.01 -5.80 6.76
N VAL A 31 -13.08 -6.52 6.43
CA VAL A 31 -13.88 -6.32 5.21
C VAL A 31 -15.35 -6.24 5.61
N HIS A 32 -16.05 -5.23 5.10
CA HIS A 32 -17.48 -5.06 5.27
C HIS A 32 -18.25 -6.19 4.56
N PRO A 33 -19.32 -6.76 5.16
CA PRO A 33 -20.04 -7.92 4.60
C PRO A 33 -20.65 -7.68 3.22
N ASN A 34 -20.96 -6.42 2.88
CA ASN A 34 -21.47 -6.07 1.54
C ASN A 34 -20.36 -5.78 0.51
N LEU A 35 -19.08 -5.87 0.86
CA LEU A 35 -17.98 -5.64 -0.09
C LEU A 35 -17.42 -6.98 -0.57
N VAL A 36 -17.46 -7.23 -1.87
CA VAL A 36 -16.94 -8.48 -2.47
C VAL A 36 -16.07 -8.21 -3.69
N PRO A 37 -15.07 -9.06 -3.98
CA PRO A 37 -14.41 -9.09 -5.27
C PRO A 37 -15.37 -9.47 -6.39
N ASP A 38 -15.19 -8.85 -7.55
CA ASP A 38 -15.93 -9.12 -8.77
C ASP A 38 -15.06 -8.77 -9.99
N GLN A 39 -15.58 -8.90 -11.20
CA GLN A 39 -14.87 -8.60 -12.45
C GLN A 39 -15.73 -7.77 -13.41
N ASP A 40 -15.06 -6.94 -14.20
CA ASP A 40 -15.60 -6.22 -15.34
C ASP A 40 -14.79 -6.60 -16.60
N PRO A 41 -15.45 -6.85 -17.75
CA PRO A 41 -14.77 -7.27 -18.97
C PRO A 41 -13.70 -6.29 -19.48
N CYS A 42 -13.84 -5.01 -19.18
CA CYS A 42 -12.95 -3.95 -19.63
C CYS A 42 -11.95 -3.51 -18.55
N LYS A 43 -12.40 -3.43 -17.29
CA LYS A 43 -11.59 -2.95 -16.17
C LYS A 43 -10.84 -4.06 -15.42
N GLY A 44 -11.15 -5.33 -15.69
CA GLY A 44 -10.58 -6.46 -14.98
C GLY A 44 -11.18 -6.64 -13.59
N ARG A 45 -10.35 -6.92 -12.58
CA ARG A 45 -10.82 -7.15 -11.20
C ARG A 45 -11.33 -5.85 -10.58
N LEU A 46 -12.37 -5.94 -9.76
CA LEU A 46 -12.94 -4.81 -9.03
C LEU A 46 -13.53 -5.23 -7.69
N LEU A 47 -13.97 -4.26 -6.90
CA LEU A 47 -14.77 -4.49 -5.69
C LEU A 47 -16.18 -3.93 -5.88
N ARG A 48 -17.21 -4.70 -5.52
CA ARG A 48 -18.63 -4.33 -5.69
C ARG A 48 -19.39 -4.41 -4.36
N ALA A 49 -20.36 -3.51 -4.21
CA ALA A 49 -21.33 -3.56 -3.13
C ALA A 49 -22.45 -4.58 -3.42
N THR A 50 -22.66 -5.58 -2.57
CA THR A 50 -23.76 -6.56 -2.69
C THR A 50 -25.05 -6.12 -1.99
N GLY A 51 -24.99 -5.03 -1.25
CA GLY A 51 -26.08 -4.38 -0.53
C GLY A 51 -25.74 -2.90 -0.27
N PRO A 52 -26.70 -2.10 0.22
CA PRO A 52 -26.45 -0.68 0.50
C PRO A 52 -25.36 -0.51 1.57
N ILE A 53 -24.51 0.51 1.40
CA ILE A 53 -23.47 0.92 2.35
C ILE A 53 -23.63 2.41 2.57
N ARG A 54 -23.76 2.85 3.82
CA ARG A 54 -23.95 4.27 4.16
C ARG A 54 -22.63 5.04 4.10
N GLU A 55 -22.71 6.33 3.80
CA GLU A 55 -21.61 7.28 3.95
C GLU A 55 -20.95 7.14 5.35
N GLY A 56 -19.62 7.26 5.39
CA GLY A 56 -18.83 7.12 6.62
C GLY A 56 -18.63 5.69 7.11
N THR A 57 -19.24 4.69 6.46
CA THR A 57 -19.02 3.27 6.78
C THR A 57 -17.62 2.84 6.34
N ILE A 58 -16.89 2.16 7.21
CA ILE A 58 -15.61 1.52 6.84
C ILE A 58 -15.93 0.29 5.97
N LEU A 59 -15.34 0.23 4.78
CA LEU A 59 -15.48 -0.90 3.86
C LEU A 59 -14.34 -1.91 4.03
N LEU A 60 -13.10 -1.42 4.16
CA LEU A 60 -11.90 -2.23 4.25
C LEU A 60 -10.90 -1.58 5.22
N VAL A 61 -10.27 -2.38 6.07
CA VAL A 61 -9.03 -2.02 6.74
C VAL A 61 -7.99 -3.04 6.31
N ASP A 62 -7.09 -2.62 5.43
CA ASP A 62 -6.04 -3.48 4.88
C ASP A 62 -4.73 -3.29 5.64
N ILE A 63 -3.94 -4.36 5.73
CA ILE A 63 -2.64 -4.40 6.40
C ILE A 63 -1.57 -4.46 5.31
N PRO A 64 -0.47 -3.71 5.43
CA PRO A 64 0.58 -3.75 4.42
C PRO A 64 1.24 -5.14 4.44
N TYR A 65 1.43 -5.74 3.27
CA TYR A 65 2.23 -6.97 3.13
C TYR A 65 3.73 -6.65 3.21
N ALA A 66 4.13 -5.49 2.68
CA ALA A 66 5.46 -4.93 2.78
C ALA A 66 5.36 -3.41 2.80
N ILE A 67 6.24 -2.75 3.55
CA ILE A 67 6.31 -1.30 3.69
C ILE A 67 7.76 -0.82 3.76
N VAL A 68 8.08 0.24 3.02
CA VAL A 68 9.35 0.97 3.10
C VAL A 68 9.08 2.44 3.42
N PRO A 69 9.96 3.12 4.18
CA PRO A 69 9.83 4.55 4.40
C PRO A 69 10.07 5.32 3.10
N SER A 70 9.33 6.41 2.90
CA SER A 70 9.71 7.44 1.92
C SER A 70 10.56 8.45 2.68
N VAL A 71 11.77 8.73 2.20
CA VAL A 71 12.74 9.49 2.97
C VAL A 71 12.85 10.91 2.42
N THR A 72 12.31 11.86 3.19
CA THR A 72 12.70 13.26 3.14
C THR A 72 13.54 13.58 4.39
N SER A 73 14.47 14.54 4.29
CA SER A 73 15.35 14.86 5.42
C SER A 73 14.51 15.40 6.60
N ASN A 74 14.71 14.80 7.77
CA ASN A 74 14.09 15.14 9.07
C ASN A 74 12.69 14.56 9.39
N GLU A 75 12.03 13.83 8.49
CA GLU A 75 10.72 13.23 8.80
C GLU A 75 10.84 11.91 9.59
N PRO A 76 9.94 11.62 10.55
CA PRO A 76 9.86 10.31 11.20
C PRO A 76 9.72 9.15 10.19
N LEU A 77 10.53 8.11 10.38
CA LEU A 77 10.57 6.90 9.55
C LEU A 77 9.57 5.85 10.02
N VAL A 78 9.18 4.92 9.15
CA VAL A 78 8.27 3.82 9.52
C VAL A 78 9.04 2.73 10.28
N CYS A 79 8.50 2.29 11.43
CA CYS A 79 9.02 1.13 12.16
C CYS A 79 9.04 -0.10 11.25
N SER A 80 10.20 -0.75 11.10
CA SER A 80 10.36 -1.91 10.21
C SER A 80 9.58 -3.14 10.68
N ASN A 81 9.25 -3.27 11.97
CA ASN A 81 8.30 -4.28 12.42
C ASN A 81 6.92 -4.06 11.77
N LEU A 82 6.55 -4.92 10.83
CA LEU A 82 5.34 -4.82 10.02
C LEU A 82 4.05 -4.78 10.87
N SER A 83 4.02 -5.54 11.99
CA SER A 83 2.90 -5.53 12.93
C SER A 83 2.81 -4.25 13.77
N CYS A 84 3.83 -3.39 13.74
CA CYS A 84 3.85 -2.10 14.41
C CYS A 84 3.65 -0.95 13.40
N SER A 85 4.57 -0.82 12.44
CA SER A 85 4.57 0.19 11.37
C SER A 85 4.29 1.63 11.80
N ARG A 86 4.48 1.96 13.08
CA ARG A 86 4.32 3.31 13.61
C ARG A 86 5.45 4.21 13.14
N ARG A 87 5.19 5.50 13.06
CA ARG A 87 6.21 6.51 12.81
C ARG A 87 7.18 6.62 13.99
N VAL A 88 8.47 6.49 13.72
CA VAL A 88 9.59 6.50 14.65
C VAL A 88 10.37 7.80 14.45
N PRO A 89 10.44 8.68 15.47
CA PRO A 89 11.28 9.88 15.41
C PRO A 89 12.74 9.53 15.13
N GLN A 90 13.41 10.29 14.26
CA GLN A 90 14.82 10.09 13.93
C GLN A 90 15.76 10.67 15.01
N ASN A 91 15.64 10.19 16.25
CA ASN A 91 16.50 10.60 17.37
C ASN A 91 17.07 9.37 18.10
N ALA A 92 17.79 9.60 19.22
CA ALA A 92 18.43 8.55 20.00
C ALA A 92 17.47 7.47 20.56
N ARG A 93 16.14 7.68 20.48
CA ARG A 93 15.14 6.68 20.90
C ARG A 93 14.86 5.64 19.81
N ALA A 94 15.22 5.89 18.56
CA ALA A 94 15.05 4.92 17.48
C ALA A 94 16.08 3.78 17.63
N VAL A 95 15.58 2.54 17.69
CA VAL A 95 16.45 1.36 17.67
C VAL A 95 16.86 1.08 16.23
N ARG A 96 18.15 0.80 16.01
CA ARG A 96 18.75 0.54 14.69
C ARG A 96 19.30 -0.89 14.62
N CYS A 97 19.71 -1.29 13.42
CA CYS A 97 20.30 -2.59 13.17
C CYS A 97 21.68 -2.67 13.82
N GLU A 98 21.98 -3.77 14.50
CA GLU A 98 23.27 -3.97 15.18
C GLU A 98 24.44 -4.10 14.20
N LEU A 99 24.15 -4.55 12.98
CA LEU A 99 25.13 -4.66 11.89
C LEU A 99 25.27 -3.37 11.08
N ALA A 100 24.56 -2.32 11.48
CA ALA A 100 24.49 -1.02 10.81
C ALA A 100 24.25 -1.15 9.30
N CYS A 101 23.33 -2.05 8.89
CA CYS A 101 23.13 -2.38 7.48
C CYS A 101 22.69 -1.17 6.65
N PHE A 102 21.77 -0.36 7.16
CA PHE A 102 21.30 0.84 6.49
C PHE A 102 20.63 1.78 7.48
N LYS A 103 20.81 3.09 7.26
CA LYS A 103 20.31 4.11 8.20
C LYS A 103 18.79 4.11 8.27
N ASP A 104 18.04 3.85 7.20
CA ASP A 104 16.58 3.98 7.20
C ASP A 104 15.83 2.77 7.79
N VAL A 105 16.57 1.76 8.28
CA VAL A 105 16.00 0.65 9.05
C VAL A 105 15.88 1.07 10.52
N VAL A 106 14.65 1.17 11.01
CA VAL A 106 14.35 1.61 12.38
C VAL A 106 13.32 0.73 13.06
N TRP A 107 13.42 0.62 14.38
CA TRP A 107 12.36 0.07 15.23
C TRP A 107 12.02 1.04 16.36
N CYS A 108 10.76 1.01 16.79
CA CYS A 108 10.31 1.79 17.96
C CYS A 108 11.10 1.44 19.23
N ASN A 109 11.48 0.18 19.38
CA ASN A 109 12.15 -0.38 20.55
C ASN A 109 12.75 -1.76 20.24
N VAL A 110 13.48 -2.32 21.20
CA VAL A 110 14.15 -3.62 21.08
C VAL A 110 13.17 -4.79 20.89
N ALA A 111 11.94 -4.68 21.40
CA ALA A 111 10.92 -5.71 21.20
C ALA A 111 10.44 -5.74 19.74
N CYS A 112 10.18 -4.57 19.13
CA CYS A 112 9.87 -4.49 17.69
C CYS A 112 11.00 -5.07 16.83
N ARG A 113 12.26 -4.76 17.16
CA ARG A 113 13.42 -5.33 16.45
C ARG A 113 13.48 -6.86 16.59
N ALA A 114 13.23 -7.38 17.80
CA ALA A 114 13.24 -8.82 18.04
C ALA A 114 12.11 -9.54 17.29
N THR A 115 10.90 -8.98 17.28
CA THR A 115 9.75 -9.53 16.53
C THR A 115 10.00 -9.56 15.03
N ASP A 116 10.67 -8.54 14.50
CA ASP A 116 10.93 -8.39 13.06
C ASP A 116 12.20 -9.12 12.59
N LYS A 117 12.92 -9.78 13.49
CA LYS A 117 14.26 -10.31 13.25
C LYS A 117 14.33 -11.22 12.03
N SER A 118 13.41 -12.19 11.89
CA SER A 118 13.44 -13.16 10.78
C SER A 118 13.30 -12.49 9.41
N ARG A 119 12.42 -11.49 9.32
CA ARG A 119 12.22 -10.70 8.10
C ARG A 119 13.43 -9.80 7.83
N HIS A 120 13.96 -9.14 8.86
CA HIS A 120 15.12 -8.26 8.69
C HIS A 120 16.40 -9.03 8.33
N ASP A 121 16.65 -10.19 8.93
CA ASP A 121 17.83 -11.03 8.65
C ASP A 121 17.93 -11.36 7.14
N PHE A 122 16.79 -11.55 6.46
CA PHE A 122 16.72 -11.81 5.02
C PHE A 122 17.23 -10.64 4.17
N GLU A 123 16.88 -9.40 4.51
CA GLU A 123 17.21 -8.20 3.73
C GLU A 123 18.50 -7.49 4.22
N CYS A 124 19.02 -7.85 5.40
CA CYS A 124 20.09 -7.11 6.07
C CYS A 124 21.40 -7.06 5.26
N SER A 125 21.86 -8.20 4.74
CA SER A 125 23.07 -8.27 3.92
C SER A 125 22.91 -7.52 2.59
N TRP A 126 21.75 -7.67 1.95
CA TRP A 126 21.41 -6.94 0.73
C TRP A 126 21.46 -5.42 0.94
N LEU A 127 20.81 -4.93 2.00
CA LEU A 127 20.80 -3.52 2.37
C LEU A 127 22.20 -2.98 2.58
N LYS A 128 23.03 -3.71 3.33
CA LYS A 128 24.41 -3.32 3.61
C LYS A 128 25.26 -3.21 2.35
N LYS A 129 25.02 -4.08 1.37
CA LYS A 129 25.79 -4.12 0.12
C LYS A 129 25.31 -3.07 -0.88
N HIS A 130 24.00 -2.92 -1.05
CA HIS A 130 23.43 -2.25 -2.21
C HIS A 130 22.76 -0.91 -1.89
N ALA A 131 22.22 -0.69 -0.69
CA ALA A 131 21.26 0.39 -0.47
C ALA A 131 21.79 1.80 -0.78
N GLU A 132 22.99 2.14 -0.27
CA GLU A 132 23.58 3.47 -0.48
C GLU A 132 23.97 3.68 -1.96
N ALA A 133 24.61 2.69 -2.59
CA ALA A 133 25.02 2.76 -3.99
C ALA A 133 23.83 2.83 -4.94
N LEU A 134 22.80 2.02 -4.69
CA LEU A 134 21.54 2.01 -5.45
C LEU A 134 20.84 3.36 -5.37
N ARG A 135 20.69 3.92 -4.16
CA ARG A 135 20.09 5.24 -3.96
C ARG A 135 20.87 6.34 -4.68
N GLN A 136 22.19 6.33 -4.60
CA GLN A 136 23.03 7.34 -5.24
C GLN A 136 23.00 7.25 -6.77
N LYS A 137 22.99 6.04 -7.32
CA LYS A 137 23.04 5.80 -8.77
C LYS A 137 21.68 5.91 -9.45
N GLU A 138 20.63 5.36 -8.85
CA GLU A 138 19.30 5.21 -9.48
C GLU A 138 18.26 6.21 -8.94
N GLY A 139 18.59 6.95 -7.88
CA GLY A 139 17.69 7.89 -7.23
C GLY A 139 16.74 7.23 -6.22
N GLU A 140 16.03 8.06 -5.45
CA GLU A 140 15.19 7.62 -4.33
C GLU A 140 14.02 6.75 -4.77
N TYR A 141 13.41 7.06 -5.91
CA TYR A 141 12.26 6.30 -6.44
C TYR A 141 12.65 4.84 -6.72
N ASN A 142 13.62 4.62 -7.60
CA ASN A 142 14.08 3.28 -7.94
C ASN A 142 14.64 2.53 -6.72
N PHE A 143 15.32 3.24 -5.81
CA PHE A 143 15.78 2.65 -4.56
C PHE A 143 14.61 2.14 -3.71
N ALA A 144 13.57 2.94 -3.51
CA ALA A 144 12.39 2.57 -2.74
C ALA A 144 11.65 1.38 -3.38
N THR A 145 11.43 1.40 -4.70
CA THR A 145 10.85 0.29 -5.48
C THR A 145 11.62 -1.01 -5.26
N VAL A 146 12.94 -1.01 -5.49
CA VAL A 146 13.75 -2.23 -5.40
C VAL A 146 13.85 -2.71 -3.94
N TRP A 147 13.95 -1.80 -2.97
CA TRP A 147 13.90 -2.18 -1.55
C TRP A 147 12.53 -2.77 -1.18
N HIS A 148 11.45 -2.22 -1.71
CA HIS A 148 10.10 -2.76 -1.48
C HIS A 148 9.97 -4.18 -2.03
N VAL A 149 10.51 -4.45 -3.23
CA VAL A 149 10.62 -5.81 -3.79
C VAL A 149 11.39 -6.77 -2.87
N VAL A 150 12.56 -6.37 -2.37
CA VAL A 150 13.33 -7.19 -1.41
C VAL A 150 12.51 -7.45 -0.14
N ARG A 151 11.74 -6.46 0.31
CA ARG A 151 10.92 -6.56 1.51
C ARG A 151 9.67 -7.42 1.32
N LEU A 152 9.08 -7.44 0.12
CA LEU A 152 8.05 -8.39 -0.30
C LEU A 152 8.57 -9.83 -0.18
N LEU A 153 9.78 -10.08 -0.69
CA LEU A 153 10.44 -11.39 -0.57
C LEU A 153 10.76 -11.75 0.87
N ALA A 154 11.21 -10.79 1.67
CA ALA A 154 11.49 -11.00 3.09
C ALA A 154 10.23 -11.45 3.86
N THR A 155 9.09 -10.80 3.61
CA THR A 155 7.81 -11.21 4.19
C THR A 155 7.42 -12.60 3.71
N TRP A 156 7.52 -12.88 2.40
CA TRP A 156 7.19 -14.20 1.86
C TRP A 156 8.08 -15.32 2.40
N ASN A 157 9.38 -15.06 2.52
CA ASN A 157 10.32 -15.99 3.16
C ASN A 157 9.90 -16.31 4.60
N ALA A 158 9.48 -15.29 5.35
CA ALA A 158 8.99 -15.48 6.70
C ALA A 158 7.68 -16.30 6.75
N GLU A 159 6.79 -16.16 5.75
CA GLU A 159 5.60 -17.02 5.61
C GLU A 159 5.96 -18.47 5.31
N LEU A 160 6.93 -18.73 4.43
CA LEU A 160 7.37 -20.08 4.07
C LEU A 160 7.93 -20.86 5.28
N HIS A 161 8.59 -20.15 6.20
CA HIS A 161 9.24 -20.74 7.37
C HIS A 161 8.41 -20.62 8.67
N GLY A 162 7.46 -19.68 8.72
CA GLY A 162 6.49 -19.52 9.79
C GLY A 162 5.36 -20.50 9.58
N GLY A 163 5.49 -21.72 10.13
CA GLY A 163 4.51 -22.80 9.92
C GLY A 163 3.06 -22.35 10.03
N ASN A 164 2.18 -22.92 9.19
CA ASN A 164 0.77 -22.53 8.99
C ASN A 164 0.12 -21.99 10.28
N ALA A 165 0.17 -20.67 10.45
CA ALA A 165 -0.75 -20.00 11.35
C ALA A 165 -2.12 -20.33 10.76
N LEU A 166 -2.87 -21.22 11.41
CA LEU A 166 -4.23 -21.54 11.02
C LEU A 166 -4.92 -20.21 10.74
N THR A 167 -5.21 -19.96 9.46
CA THR A 167 -5.95 -18.83 8.96
C THR A 167 -7.34 -18.94 9.56
N GLN A 168 -7.51 -18.49 10.80
CA GLN A 168 -8.81 -18.36 11.40
C GLN A 168 -9.53 -17.26 10.63
N GLN A 169 -10.26 -17.67 9.58
CA GLN A 169 -11.28 -16.85 8.97
C GLN A 169 -12.22 -16.43 10.10
N ARG A 170 -12.18 -15.15 10.46
CA ARG A 170 -13.01 -14.63 11.57
C ARG A 170 -14.47 -14.55 11.15
N ARG A 171 -14.70 -14.39 9.84
CA ARG A 171 -16.01 -14.24 9.21
C ARG A 171 -16.07 -14.99 7.86
N PRO A 172 -17.22 -15.59 7.49
CA PRO A 172 -17.33 -16.35 6.25
C PRO A 172 -17.05 -15.55 4.97
N TRP A 173 -17.48 -14.30 4.90
CA TRP A 173 -17.30 -13.46 3.69
C TRP A 173 -15.85 -13.02 3.46
N GLU A 174 -14.97 -13.12 4.46
CA GLU A 174 -13.54 -12.89 4.29
C GLU A 174 -12.90 -13.95 3.38
N ALA A 175 -13.55 -15.10 3.17
CA ALA A 175 -13.06 -16.17 2.31
C ALA A 175 -12.94 -15.76 0.83
N HIS A 176 -13.65 -14.71 0.40
CA HIS A 176 -13.53 -14.18 -0.95
C HIS A 176 -12.20 -13.46 -1.20
N PHE A 177 -11.47 -13.09 -0.14
CA PHE A 177 -10.22 -12.35 -0.24
C PHE A 177 -9.02 -13.27 0.00
N LEU A 178 -8.09 -13.26 -0.96
CA LEU A 178 -6.82 -13.96 -0.81
C LEU A 178 -5.97 -13.35 0.32
N ARG A 179 -5.07 -14.17 0.85
CA ARG A 179 -4.18 -13.86 1.98
C ARG A 179 -2.73 -14.19 1.67
N GLY A 180 -1.83 -13.56 2.40
CA GLY A 180 -0.37 -13.74 2.29
C GLY A 180 0.13 -13.59 0.84
N TRP A 181 1.15 -14.37 0.48
CA TRP A 181 1.73 -14.31 -0.86
C TRP A 181 0.74 -14.59 -2.00
N LYS A 182 -0.30 -15.41 -1.77
CA LYS A 182 -1.34 -15.64 -2.79
C LYS A 182 -2.06 -14.35 -3.17
N ALA A 183 -2.23 -13.43 -2.23
CA ALA A 183 -2.83 -12.13 -2.51
C ALA A 183 -1.88 -11.23 -3.31
N VAL A 184 -0.58 -11.27 -3.00
CA VAL A 184 0.46 -10.57 -3.79
C VAL A 184 0.52 -11.13 -5.21
N ASP A 185 0.43 -12.45 -5.36
CA ASP A 185 0.51 -13.08 -6.68
C ASP A 185 -0.69 -12.72 -7.57
N MET A 186 -1.84 -12.41 -6.97
CA MET A 186 -3.04 -11.93 -7.67
C MET A 186 -2.87 -10.53 -8.27
N CYS A 187 -1.93 -9.71 -7.80
CA CYS A 187 -1.72 -8.34 -8.29
C CYS A 187 -1.36 -8.31 -9.79
N CYS A 188 -1.84 -7.28 -10.49
CA CYS A 188 -1.61 -7.13 -11.93
C CYS A 188 -0.19 -6.64 -12.20
N ALA A 189 0.51 -7.26 -13.17
CA ALA A 189 1.85 -6.81 -13.59
C ALA A 189 1.82 -5.91 -14.83
N TYR A 190 0.81 -6.06 -15.70
CA TYR A 190 0.70 -5.39 -17.00
C TYR A 190 2.00 -5.41 -17.82
N LEU A 191 2.77 -6.51 -17.78
CA LEU A 191 4.10 -6.60 -18.40
C LEU A 191 4.09 -6.14 -19.87
N ASP A 192 3.07 -6.55 -20.63
CA ASP A 192 2.94 -6.25 -22.06
C ASP A 192 2.46 -4.81 -22.35
N SER A 193 2.01 -4.07 -21.32
CA SER A 193 1.53 -2.69 -21.45
C SER A 193 2.60 -1.65 -21.13
N TRP A 194 3.72 -2.05 -20.52
CA TRP A 194 4.80 -1.13 -20.17
C TRP A 194 5.67 -0.78 -21.39
N PRO A 195 6.18 0.46 -21.48
CA PRO A 195 7.13 0.85 -22.52
C PRO A 195 8.40 -0.03 -22.49
N GLU A 196 8.91 -0.41 -23.66
CA GLU A 196 10.10 -1.29 -23.80
C GLU A 196 11.33 -0.73 -23.07
N VAL A 197 11.51 0.60 -23.09
CA VAL A 197 12.59 1.30 -22.38
C VAL A 197 12.49 1.06 -20.87
N GLN A 198 11.28 1.08 -20.31
CA GLN A 198 11.03 0.85 -18.89
C GLN A 198 11.33 -0.61 -18.51
N ILE A 199 10.86 -1.56 -19.33
CA ILE A 199 11.15 -3.00 -19.12
C ILE A 199 12.65 -3.28 -19.18
N THR A 200 13.37 -2.65 -20.11
CA THR A 200 14.83 -2.79 -20.24
C THR A 200 15.54 -2.25 -19.01
N HIS A 201 15.13 -1.10 -18.49
CA HIS A 201 15.66 -0.53 -17.26
C HIS A 201 15.41 -1.45 -16.06
N TRP A 202 14.20 -1.99 -15.89
CA TRP A 202 13.90 -2.90 -14.79
C TRP A 202 14.65 -4.23 -14.88
N LYS A 203 14.84 -4.80 -16.08
CA LYS A 203 15.70 -5.97 -16.27
C LYS A 203 17.13 -5.72 -15.77
N ARG A 204 17.67 -4.52 -16.04
CA ARG A 204 18.99 -4.12 -15.54
C ARG A 204 19.00 -4.01 -14.02
N LEU A 205 17.98 -3.39 -13.41
CA LEU A 205 17.88 -3.32 -11.94
C LEU A 205 17.81 -4.71 -11.30
N VAL A 206 17.02 -5.62 -11.87
CA VAL A 206 16.94 -7.02 -11.42
C VAL A 206 18.33 -7.68 -11.48
N HIS A 207 19.02 -7.56 -12.61
CA HIS A 207 20.34 -8.15 -12.78
C HIS A 207 21.38 -7.56 -11.80
N GLU A 208 21.43 -6.24 -11.65
CA GLU A 208 22.43 -5.56 -10.82
C GLU A 208 22.19 -5.72 -9.32
N TYR A 209 20.92 -5.76 -8.89
CA TYR A 209 20.58 -5.65 -7.46
C TYR A 209 19.80 -6.85 -6.90
N LEU A 210 19.09 -7.63 -7.71
CA LEU A 210 18.19 -8.69 -7.19
C LEU A 210 18.65 -10.12 -7.52
N SER A 211 19.71 -10.29 -8.30
CA SER A 211 20.19 -11.61 -8.75
C SER A 211 21.36 -12.19 -7.92
N ASP A 212 21.90 -11.44 -6.95
CA ASP A 212 23.06 -11.90 -6.17
C ASP A 212 22.66 -12.79 -4.99
N ALA A 213 22.76 -14.11 -5.21
CA ALA A 213 22.48 -15.16 -4.23
C ALA A 213 23.34 -15.09 -2.95
N THR A 214 24.45 -14.36 -2.94
CA THR A 214 25.33 -14.23 -1.75
C THR A 214 24.76 -13.29 -0.69
N VAL A 215 23.87 -12.37 -1.10
CA VAL A 215 23.28 -11.36 -0.21
C VAL A 215 21.76 -11.38 -0.18
N LEU A 216 21.13 -12.03 -1.16
CA LEU A 216 19.68 -12.20 -1.25
C LEU A 216 19.36 -13.66 -1.60
N PRO A 217 18.64 -14.41 -0.74
CA PRO A 217 18.28 -15.78 -1.05
C PRO A 217 17.48 -15.90 -2.36
N PRO A 218 17.82 -16.83 -3.27
CA PRO A 218 17.23 -16.90 -4.61
C PRO A 218 15.86 -17.58 -4.58
N LEU A 219 14.83 -16.87 -4.11
CA LEU A 219 13.45 -17.39 -4.05
C LEU A 219 12.75 -17.42 -5.41
N LEU A 220 13.15 -16.54 -6.34
CA LEU A 220 12.54 -16.39 -7.66
C LEU A 220 13.63 -16.29 -8.73
N SER A 221 13.29 -16.68 -9.96
CA SER A 221 14.13 -16.43 -11.13
C SER A 221 14.18 -14.93 -11.48
N ALA A 222 15.12 -14.52 -12.34
CA ALA A 222 15.20 -13.14 -12.82
C ALA A 222 13.92 -12.69 -13.56
N GLU A 223 13.26 -13.60 -14.30
CA GLU A 223 11.99 -13.31 -14.97
C GLU A 223 10.86 -13.10 -13.96
N GLN A 224 10.80 -13.93 -12.92
CA GLN A 224 9.83 -13.80 -11.84
C GLN A 224 10.08 -12.54 -10.98
N MET A 225 11.35 -12.14 -10.80
CA MET A 225 11.73 -10.87 -10.17
C MET A 225 11.22 -9.67 -10.98
N LEU A 226 11.40 -9.69 -12.31
CA LEU A 226 10.88 -8.65 -13.18
C LEU A 226 9.35 -8.54 -13.07
N LEU A 227 8.65 -9.68 -13.09
CA LEU A 227 7.19 -9.70 -12.90
C LEU A 227 6.78 -9.12 -11.54
N LEU A 228 7.51 -9.44 -10.47
CA LEU A 228 7.25 -8.89 -9.14
C LEU A 228 7.47 -7.38 -9.08
N LEU A 229 8.50 -6.87 -9.77
CA LEU A 229 8.77 -5.43 -9.87
C LEU A 229 7.63 -4.73 -10.63
N CYS A 230 7.16 -5.29 -11.74
CA CYS A 230 6.00 -4.73 -12.45
C CYS A 230 4.71 -4.75 -11.60
N LYS A 231 4.51 -5.78 -10.76
CA LYS A 231 3.41 -5.82 -9.78
C LYS A 231 3.56 -4.73 -8.72
N GLU A 232 4.78 -4.48 -8.24
CA GLU A 232 5.06 -3.41 -7.28
C GLU A 232 4.62 -2.07 -7.88
N GLU A 233 5.14 -1.70 -9.05
CA GLU A 233 4.90 -0.39 -9.69
C GLU A 233 3.42 -0.13 -10.00
N THR A 234 2.64 -1.19 -10.22
CA THR A 234 1.22 -1.08 -10.56
C THR A 234 0.31 -1.02 -9.34
N ASN A 235 0.70 -1.60 -8.20
CA ASN A 235 -0.23 -1.91 -7.10
C ASN A 235 0.17 -1.28 -5.75
N THR A 236 1.28 -0.57 -5.65
CA THR A 236 1.70 0.05 -4.39
C THR A 236 0.97 1.37 -4.10
N PHE A 237 0.87 1.67 -2.81
CA PHE A 237 0.19 2.84 -2.28
C PHE A 237 1.19 3.69 -1.51
N GLY A 238 1.17 5.00 -1.78
CA GLY A 238 1.81 5.98 -0.91
C GLY A 238 1.03 6.13 0.42
N LEU A 239 1.77 6.34 1.51
CA LEU A 239 1.20 6.63 2.81
C LEU A 239 1.24 8.14 3.05
N TYR A 240 0.06 8.74 3.16
CA TYR A 240 -0.10 10.19 3.29
C TYR A 240 -0.72 10.57 4.63
N PRO A 241 -0.43 11.77 5.17
CA PRO A 241 -0.97 12.22 6.45
C PRO A 241 -2.47 12.53 6.40
N ARG A 242 -3.03 12.80 5.21
CA ARG A 242 -4.46 13.10 5.01
C ARG A 242 -5.10 12.12 4.02
N ALA A 243 -6.43 12.10 4.03
CA ALA A 243 -7.21 11.20 3.21
C ALA A 243 -7.20 11.58 1.74
N THR A 244 -7.06 10.57 0.88
CA THR A 244 -7.19 10.66 -0.57
C THR A 244 -8.64 10.41 -0.96
N GLY A 245 -9.16 11.21 -1.90
CA GLY A 245 -10.52 11.07 -2.45
C GLY A 245 -11.63 11.72 -1.61
N SER A 246 -11.29 12.57 -0.65
CA SER A 246 -12.27 13.28 0.20
C SER A 246 -13.25 14.12 -0.64
N GLN A 247 -14.54 14.06 -0.28
CA GLN A 247 -15.62 14.83 -0.89
C GLN A 247 -16.21 15.84 0.12
N PRO A 248 -16.76 16.98 -0.32
CA PRO A 248 -16.70 17.49 -1.69
C PRO A 248 -15.26 17.87 -2.06
N MET A 249 -14.88 17.62 -3.31
CA MET A 249 -13.68 18.23 -3.87
C MET A 249 -13.91 19.73 -4.05
N ASN A 250 -13.69 20.47 -2.97
CA ASN A 250 -13.67 21.92 -2.97
C ASN A 250 -12.30 22.39 -3.49
N ASP A 251 -12.25 23.44 -4.30
CA ASP A 251 -11.02 24.06 -4.78
C ASP A 251 -10.10 24.54 -3.62
N ASN A 252 -10.65 24.70 -2.42
CA ASN A 252 -9.91 25.01 -1.19
C ASN A 252 -9.49 23.76 -0.38
N ALA A 253 -9.69 22.55 -0.91
CA ALA A 253 -9.28 21.32 -0.24
C ALA A 253 -7.75 21.27 -0.16
N ALA A 254 -7.23 21.22 1.06
CA ALA A 254 -5.79 21.25 1.24
C ALA A 254 -5.17 19.88 0.85
N PRO A 255 -4.04 19.84 0.11
CA PRO A 255 -3.48 18.63 -0.52
C PRO A 255 -3.22 17.50 0.46
N ARG A 256 -3.18 16.23 0.07
CA ARG A 256 -3.03 15.14 1.06
C ARG A 256 -1.70 15.14 1.85
N GLY A 257 -0.73 15.93 1.42
CA GLY A 257 0.62 16.05 1.99
C GLY A 257 1.62 15.13 1.28
N GLU A 258 2.87 15.18 1.74
CA GLU A 258 3.93 14.31 1.20
C GLU A 258 3.78 12.87 1.69
N SER A 259 4.23 11.94 0.86
CA SER A 259 4.28 10.52 1.23
C SER A 259 5.36 10.31 2.29
N TYR A 260 5.06 9.57 3.35
CA TYR A 260 6.04 9.15 4.36
C TYR A 260 6.40 7.66 4.25
N GLY A 261 5.80 6.95 3.29
CA GLY A 261 6.01 5.51 3.12
C GLY A 261 5.36 4.99 1.85
N MET A 262 5.80 3.81 1.42
CA MET A 262 5.24 3.08 0.30
C MET A 262 4.95 1.67 0.75
N ALA A 263 3.75 1.16 0.45
CA ALA A 263 3.35 -0.17 0.84
C ALA A 263 2.43 -0.85 -0.18
N LEU A 264 2.46 -2.18 -0.18
CA LEU A 264 1.50 -2.99 -0.94
C LEU A 264 0.39 -3.45 0.00
N TYR A 265 -0.86 -3.21 -0.41
CA TYR A 265 -2.08 -3.65 0.26
C TYR A 265 -2.88 -4.55 -0.71
N PRO A 266 -2.62 -5.86 -0.74
CA PRO A 266 -3.08 -6.72 -1.84
C PRO A 266 -4.60 -6.77 -2.02
N ARG A 267 -5.38 -6.64 -0.94
CA ARG A 267 -6.85 -6.66 -1.04
C ARG A 267 -7.36 -5.35 -1.58
N ALA A 268 -6.74 -4.25 -1.16
CA ALA A 268 -7.07 -2.92 -1.64
C ALA A 268 -6.60 -2.63 -3.07
N ALA A 269 -5.60 -3.34 -3.58
CA ALA A 269 -5.17 -3.26 -4.98
C ALA A 269 -6.25 -3.70 -6.00
N GLN A 270 -7.43 -4.13 -5.52
CA GLN A 270 -8.61 -4.43 -6.34
C GLN A 270 -9.57 -3.24 -6.48
N PHE A 271 -9.40 -2.14 -5.73
CA PHE A 271 -10.18 -0.95 -5.96
C PHE A 271 -9.76 -0.29 -7.27
N ASN A 272 -10.72 -0.10 -8.18
CA ASN A 272 -10.47 0.66 -9.40
C ASN A 272 -10.50 2.18 -9.17
N HIS A 273 -9.99 2.90 -10.15
CA HIS A 273 -9.95 4.35 -10.18
C HIS A 273 -11.28 5.00 -10.59
N SER A 274 -11.61 6.12 -9.94
CA SER A 274 -12.55 7.12 -10.43
C SER A 274 -12.07 8.52 -10.03
N CYS A 275 -12.19 9.51 -10.94
CA CYS A 275 -12.03 10.93 -10.62
C CYS A 275 -13.24 11.50 -9.85
N LEU A 276 -14.29 10.71 -9.63
CA LEU A 276 -15.39 10.96 -8.70
C LEU A 276 -15.57 9.71 -7.83
N PRO A 277 -14.65 9.47 -6.88
CA PRO A 277 -14.65 8.24 -6.09
C PRO A 277 -15.82 8.22 -5.10
N ASN A 278 -16.33 7.01 -4.82
CA ASN A 278 -17.31 6.77 -3.75
C ASN A 278 -16.66 6.15 -2.50
N VAL A 279 -15.33 5.94 -2.51
CA VAL A 279 -14.53 5.49 -1.37
C VAL A 279 -13.31 6.40 -1.18
N THR A 280 -13.13 6.88 0.04
CA THR A 280 -11.92 7.57 0.50
C THR A 280 -10.96 6.60 1.17
N HIS A 281 -9.67 6.92 1.23
CA HIS A 281 -8.71 6.12 1.99
C HIS A 281 -7.64 6.93 2.69
N LYS A 282 -7.19 6.44 3.85
CA LYS A 282 -6.03 6.97 4.58
C LYS A 282 -5.37 5.89 5.45
N PRO A 283 -4.05 5.95 5.67
CA PRO A 283 -3.40 5.09 6.65
C PRO A 283 -3.78 5.53 8.07
N ASP A 284 -3.92 4.56 8.98
CA ASP A 284 -4.01 4.81 10.41
C ASP A 284 -2.62 4.98 11.04
N GLY A 285 -2.56 5.16 12.36
CA GLY A 285 -1.29 5.37 13.09
C GLY A 285 -0.32 4.18 13.07
N GLN A 286 -0.74 3.03 12.52
CA GLN A 286 0.05 1.80 12.37
C GLN A 286 0.15 1.39 10.90
N ALA A 287 -0.02 2.35 9.97
CA ALA A 287 0.05 2.11 8.53
C ALA A 287 -0.96 1.08 8.00
N ARG A 288 -2.07 0.81 8.71
CA ARG A 288 -3.18 0.05 8.11
C ARG A 288 -3.99 1.00 7.26
N MET A 289 -4.26 0.64 6.01
CA MET A 289 -5.01 1.50 5.10
C MET A 289 -6.51 1.34 5.35
N VAL A 290 -7.18 2.43 5.72
CA VAL A 290 -8.61 2.45 6.05
C VAL A 290 -9.39 3.06 4.89
N TYR A 291 -10.31 2.28 4.34
CA TYR A 291 -11.19 2.65 3.23
C TYR A 291 -12.60 2.92 3.75
N THR A 292 -13.12 4.13 3.48
CA THR A 292 -14.39 4.63 4.04
C THR A 292 -15.30 5.16 2.95
N ALA A 293 -16.59 4.83 3.00
CA ALA A 293 -17.59 5.29 2.05
C ALA A 293 -17.63 6.83 2.05
N ALA A 294 -17.38 7.43 0.89
CA ALA A 294 -17.38 8.88 0.70
C ALA A 294 -18.79 9.45 0.51
N ARG A 295 -19.74 8.58 0.17
CA ARG A 295 -21.18 8.82 0.04
C ARG A 295 -21.91 7.49 0.22
N ASP A 296 -23.23 7.53 0.24
CA ASP A 296 -24.03 6.30 0.13
C ASP A 296 -23.69 5.54 -1.16
N ILE A 297 -23.52 4.22 -1.04
CA ILE A 297 -23.22 3.29 -2.13
C ILE A 297 -24.39 2.32 -2.26
N THR A 298 -24.91 2.23 -3.47
CA THR A 298 -26.08 1.39 -3.77
C THR A 298 -25.69 -0.06 -4.04
N LYS A 299 -26.65 -0.98 -3.89
CA LYS A 299 -26.44 -2.39 -4.26
C LYS A 299 -26.08 -2.49 -5.75
N GLY A 300 -25.03 -3.23 -6.05
CA GLY A 300 -24.54 -3.45 -7.41
C GLY A 300 -23.51 -2.42 -7.86
N GLU A 301 -23.31 -1.35 -7.11
CA GLU A 301 -22.36 -0.30 -7.47
C GLU A 301 -20.91 -0.74 -7.23
N GLU A 302 -20.02 -0.38 -8.17
CA GLU A 302 -18.58 -0.57 -8.02
C GLU A 302 -18.04 0.39 -6.95
N CYS A 303 -17.25 -0.13 -6.02
CA CYS A 303 -16.53 0.68 -5.04
C CYS A 303 -15.21 1.13 -5.67
N MET A 304 -15.01 2.44 -5.81
CA MET A 304 -13.86 3.04 -6.49
C MET A 304 -13.18 4.07 -5.62
N ILE A 305 -11.86 4.08 -5.66
CA ILE A 305 -11.00 5.10 -5.04
C ILE A 305 -10.46 6.04 -6.13
N THR A 306 -9.83 7.14 -5.76
CA THR A 306 -8.91 7.85 -6.67
C THR A 306 -7.49 7.38 -6.43
N TYR A 307 -6.68 7.30 -7.48
CA TYR A 307 -5.29 6.81 -7.40
C TYR A 307 -4.31 7.95 -7.10
N PHE A 308 -4.71 9.19 -7.35
CA PHE A 308 -3.86 10.37 -7.24
C PHE A 308 -4.62 11.53 -6.60
N ASP A 309 -3.89 12.62 -6.33
CA ASP A 309 -4.44 13.73 -5.55
C ASP A 309 -5.24 14.62 -6.49
N LEU A 310 -6.55 14.61 -6.32
CA LEU A 310 -7.42 15.41 -7.18
C LEU A 310 -7.36 16.91 -6.83
N THR A 311 -6.72 17.29 -5.72
CA THR A 311 -6.37 18.70 -5.46
C THR A 311 -5.14 19.15 -6.24
N VAL A 312 -4.34 18.21 -6.76
CA VAL A 312 -3.16 18.49 -7.60
C VAL A 312 -3.51 18.32 -9.08
N HIS A 313 -4.25 17.27 -9.42
CA HIS A 313 -4.74 17.01 -10.77
C HIS A 313 -6.21 17.42 -10.88
N THR A 314 -6.45 18.72 -11.03
CA THR A 314 -7.80 19.28 -11.08
C THR A 314 -8.41 19.21 -12.48
N ALA A 315 -7.69 19.66 -13.52
CA ALA A 315 -8.16 19.72 -14.90
C ALA A 315 -8.27 18.33 -15.55
N LEU A 316 -9.25 18.13 -16.45
CA LEU A 316 -9.49 16.87 -17.16
C LEU A 316 -8.23 16.34 -17.84
N SER A 317 -7.55 17.18 -18.63
CA SER A 317 -6.32 16.83 -19.34
C SER A 317 -5.22 16.35 -18.39
N SER A 318 -5.04 17.01 -17.25
CA SER A 318 -4.07 16.62 -16.23
C SER A 318 -4.38 15.24 -15.65
N ARG A 319 -5.67 14.95 -15.37
CA ARG A 319 -6.11 13.65 -14.85
C ARG A 319 -5.92 12.54 -15.90
N GLN A 320 -6.29 12.78 -17.16
CA GLN A 320 -6.15 11.81 -18.24
C GLN A 320 -4.69 11.49 -18.56
N ASN A 321 -3.83 12.52 -18.61
CA ASN A 321 -2.39 12.32 -18.82
C ASN A 321 -1.81 11.48 -17.67
N HIS A 322 -2.18 11.79 -16.43
CA HIS A 322 -1.67 11.06 -15.28
C HIS A 322 -2.13 9.59 -15.26
N THR A 323 -3.40 9.31 -15.60
CA THR A 323 -3.87 7.90 -15.73
C THR A 323 -3.18 7.17 -16.87
N GLN A 324 -2.90 7.84 -17.98
CA GLN A 324 -2.22 7.24 -19.11
C GLN A 324 -0.75 6.95 -18.80
N GLU A 325 -0.01 7.90 -18.22
CA GLU A 325 1.42 7.77 -17.96
C GLU A 325 1.71 6.78 -16.84
N GLN A 326 0.97 6.85 -15.73
CA GLN A 326 1.27 6.06 -14.53
C GLN A 326 0.54 4.72 -14.49
N PHE A 327 -0.64 4.63 -15.13
CA PHE A 327 -1.53 3.47 -15.00
C PHE A 327 -1.96 2.87 -16.34
N GLN A 328 -1.52 3.45 -17.47
CA GLN A 328 -1.75 2.94 -18.82
C GLN A 328 -3.23 2.78 -19.22
N PHE A 329 -4.12 3.67 -18.75
CA PHE A 329 -5.53 3.69 -19.16
C PHE A 329 -6.13 5.10 -19.30
N LYS A 330 -7.20 5.22 -20.12
CA LYS A 330 -8.06 6.42 -20.21
C LYS A 330 -9.20 6.33 -19.21
N CYS A 331 -9.35 7.32 -18.33
CA CYS A 331 -10.41 7.33 -17.34
C CYS A 331 -11.76 7.71 -17.96
N THR A 332 -12.77 6.85 -17.80
CA THR A 332 -14.14 7.04 -18.33
C THR A 332 -15.18 7.20 -17.23
N CYS A 333 -14.78 7.68 -16.04
CA CYS A 333 -15.72 7.94 -14.96
C CYS A 333 -16.69 9.08 -15.31
N GLU A 334 -17.82 9.16 -14.59
CA GLU A 334 -18.89 10.15 -14.81
C GLU A 334 -18.35 11.59 -14.91
N ARG A 335 -17.46 11.99 -14.00
CA ARG A 335 -16.83 13.32 -14.01
C ARG A 335 -16.04 13.56 -15.29
N CYS A 336 -15.19 12.61 -15.70
CA CYS A 336 -14.38 12.77 -16.89
C CYS A 336 -15.22 12.83 -18.16
N LEU A 337 -16.24 11.98 -18.29
CA LEU A 337 -17.14 11.99 -19.44
C LEU A 337 -17.95 13.28 -19.54
N LYS A 338 -18.41 13.80 -18.38
CA LYS A 338 -19.12 15.07 -18.32
C LYS A 338 -18.24 16.24 -18.75
N GLU A 339 -17.04 16.37 -18.16
CA GLU A 339 -16.11 17.44 -18.50
C GLU A 339 -15.64 17.34 -19.97
N GLU A 340 -15.41 16.12 -20.50
CA GLU A 340 -15.06 15.91 -21.92
C GLU A 340 -16.20 16.35 -22.85
N ALA A 341 -17.46 16.09 -22.49
CA ALA A 341 -18.61 16.56 -23.25
C ALA A 341 -18.75 18.09 -23.22
N GLU A 342 -18.48 18.73 -22.08
CA GLU A 342 -18.49 20.20 -21.92
C GLU A 342 -17.39 20.87 -22.77
N GLU A 343 -16.15 20.40 -22.70
CA GLU A 343 -15.03 20.92 -23.51
C GLU A 343 -15.28 20.77 -25.03
N ASN A 344 -15.93 19.68 -25.45
CA ASN A 344 -16.28 19.46 -26.86
C ASN A 344 -17.37 20.44 -27.38
N LEU A 345 -18.32 20.82 -26.52
CA LEU A 345 -19.36 21.79 -26.87
C LEU A 345 -18.76 23.20 -27.02
N GLU A 346 -17.90 23.61 -26.09
CA GLU A 346 -17.18 24.90 -26.18
C GLU A 346 -16.28 24.97 -27.43
N GLY A 347 -15.64 23.86 -27.78
CA GLY A 347 -14.85 23.74 -29.01
C GLY A 347 -15.67 23.92 -30.28
N MET A 348 -16.91 23.41 -30.32
CA MET A 348 -17.84 23.60 -31.44
C MET A 348 -18.31 25.05 -31.57
N ASP A 349 -18.63 25.73 -30.46
CA ASP A 349 -19.07 27.14 -30.45
C ASP A 349 -17.95 28.10 -30.88
N SER A 350 -16.68 27.68 -30.80
CA SER A 350 -15.51 28.48 -31.21
C SER A 350 -15.16 28.38 -32.71
N LEU A 351 -15.87 27.55 -33.49
CA LEU A 351 -15.64 27.43 -34.92
C LEU A 351 -16.26 28.61 -35.68
N PRO A 352 -15.60 29.14 -36.74
CA PRO A 352 -16.03 30.34 -37.47
C PRO A 352 -17.31 30.16 -38.30
N PHE A 353 -17.99 29.02 -38.16
CA PHE A 353 -19.28 28.74 -38.78
C PHE A 353 -20.41 28.92 -37.75
N GLY A 354 -20.47 30.11 -37.15
CA GLY A 354 -21.66 30.55 -36.44
C GLY A 354 -22.80 30.73 -37.44
N PHE A 355 -23.96 30.15 -37.14
CA PHE A 355 -25.21 30.48 -37.81
C PHE A 355 -25.66 31.91 -37.51
#